data_AF-A0A3S0IQR5-F1
#
_entry.id   AF-A0A3S0IQR5-F1
#
_cell.length_a   1.000
_cell.length_b   1.000
_cell.length_c   1.000
_cell.angle_alpha   90.00
_cell.angle_beta   90.00
_cell.angle_gamma   90.00
#
_symmetry.space_group_name_H-M   'P 1'
#
loop_
_entity.id
_entity.type
_entity.pdbx_description
1 polymer ?
#
loop_
_entity_poly.entity_id
_entity_poly.type
_entity_poly.pdbx_seq_one_letter_code
_entity_poly.pdbx_strand_id
1 'polypeptide(L)'
;MKETFLVIITLLIFGCKQENILDGKRVLNQSIIEHDSLNRWSRNNFFIHIQEPRIANPHRYSILELNNSSNSFKLSRNRDQYISEHIIDSSGNSFVLLDGNIVTDTVLIDKYGLDAFRNIGYKNFYKLLYGLPMSLKDSYKEIINTSVSIFNEEECYKIEMELKDTVISKNWILYISKSNMRIKGVEIIFPEKPDEGERIYFDEIIIINGIKIPRIRHWHLLNDNSYSGTDLIIKELSD
;
A
#
# COMPACT_ATOMS: atom_id res chain seq x y z
N MET A 1 -32.53 -72.90 -25.08
CA MET A 1 -32.68 -71.61 -24.38
C MET A 1 -31.36 -71.32 -23.71
N LYS A 2 -30.60 -70.33 -24.21
CA LYS A 2 -29.32 -69.91 -23.61
C LYS A 2 -29.57 -68.56 -22.95
N GLU A 3 -29.51 -68.54 -21.62
CA GLU A 3 -29.61 -67.35 -20.78
C GLU A 3 -28.28 -66.59 -20.84
N THR A 4 -28.30 -65.35 -21.32
CA THR A 4 -27.12 -64.48 -21.37
C THR A 4 -27.15 -63.57 -20.14
N PHE A 5 -26.25 -63.80 -19.19
CA PHE A 5 -26.15 -63.00 -17.96
C PHE A 5 -25.34 -61.73 -18.23
N LEU A 6 -26.01 -60.57 -18.21
CA LEU A 6 -25.39 -59.25 -18.40
C LEU A 6 -24.83 -58.76 -17.05
N VAL A 7 -23.50 -58.80 -16.90
CA VAL A 7 -22.80 -58.24 -15.73
C VAL A 7 -22.61 -56.73 -15.94
N ILE A 8 -23.33 -55.93 -15.16
CA ILE A 8 -23.18 -54.47 -15.13
C ILE A 8 -22.03 -54.13 -14.17
N ILE A 9 -20.87 -53.79 -14.72
CA ILE A 9 -19.72 -53.28 -13.99
C ILE A 9 -19.98 -51.80 -13.66
N THR A 10 -20.22 -51.50 -12.38
CA THR A 10 -20.40 -50.13 -11.90
C THR A 10 -19.03 -49.53 -11.63
N LEU A 11 -18.57 -48.61 -12.51
CA LEU A 11 -17.34 -47.85 -12.28
C LEU A 11 -17.53 -46.87 -11.10
N LEU A 12 -16.87 -47.16 -9.98
CA LEU A 12 -16.70 -46.21 -8.88
C LEU A 12 -15.71 -45.12 -9.30
N ILE A 13 -16.24 -43.97 -9.72
CA ILE A 13 -15.44 -42.78 -10.01
C ILE A 13 -15.01 -42.19 -8.67
N PHE A 14 -13.82 -42.55 -8.19
CA PHE A 14 -13.16 -41.84 -7.10
C PHE A 14 -12.83 -40.43 -7.58
N GLY A 15 -13.66 -39.46 -7.19
CA GLY A 15 -13.34 -38.04 -7.37
C GLY A 15 -12.15 -37.68 -6.49
N CYS A 16 -10.96 -37.56 -7.09
CA CYS A 16 -9.85 -36.83 -6.47
C CYS A 16 -10.34 -35.42 -6.18
N LYS A 17 -10.49 -35.06 -4.89
CA LYS A 17 -10.57 -33.66 -4.49
C LYS A 17 -9.23 -33.03 -4.84
N GLN A 18 -9.17 -32.37 -5.99
CA GLN A 18 -8.04 -31.52 -6.33
C GLN A 18 -8.05 -30.36 -5.33
N GLU A 19 -7.05 -30.33 -4.46
CA GLU A 19 -6.86 -29.23 -3.52
C GLU A 19 -6.66 -27.96 -4.37
N ASN A 20 -7.64 -27.05 -4.33
CA ASN A 20 -7.57 -25.80 -5.08
C ASN A 20 -6.50 -24.93 -4.44
N ILE A 21 -5.27 -25.00 -4.95
CA ILE A 21 -4.20 -24.10 -4.56
C ILE A 21 -4.67 -22.66 -4.84
N LEU A 22 -4.70 -21.83 -3.80
CA LEU A 22 -5.05 -20.42 -3.93
C LEU A 22 -3.92 -19.69 -4.65
N ASP A 23 -4.20 -19.22 -5.85
CA ASP A 23 -3.25 -18.44 -6.65
C ASP A 23 -3.24 -16.97 -6.21
N GLY A 24 -2.27 -16.60 -5.36
CA GLY A 24 -2.08 -15.22 -4.89
C GLY A 24 -1.85 -14.21 -6.00
N LYS A 25 -1.21 -14.59 -7.12
CA LYS A 25 -1.01 -13.67 -8.25
C LYS A 25 -2.34 -13.34 -8.90
N ARG A 26 -3.21 -14.33 -9.07
CA ARG A 26 -4.58 -14.13 -9.57
C ARG A 26 -5.39 -13.24 -8.63
N VAL A 27 -5.33 -13.47 -7.32
CA VAL A 27 -6.04 -12.64 -6.33
C VAL A 27 -5.55 -11.19 -6.37
N LEU A 28 -4.23 -10.96 -6.38
CA LEU A 28 -3.66 -9.62 -6.48
C LEU A 28 -4.11 -8.92 -7.77
N ASN A 29 -4.06 -9.61 -8.92
CA ASN A 29 -4.49 -9.04 -10.20
C ASN A 29 -5.97 -8.67 -10.20
N GLN A 30 -6.84 -9.50 -9.61
CA GLN A 30 -8.26 -9.20 -9.47
C GLN A 30 -8.49 -7.97 -8.57
N SER A 31 -7.71 -7.83 -7.50
CA SER A 31 -7.78 -6.65 -6.63
C SER A 31 -7.31 -5.37 -7.35
N ILE A 32 -6.23 -5.46 -8.12
CA ILE A 32 -5.76 -4.36 -8.97
C ILE A 32 -6.86 -3.91 -9.94
N ILE A 33 -7.59 -4.85 -10.57
CA ILE A 33 -8.69 -4.53 -11.49
C ILE A 33 -9.87 -3.87 -10.76
N GLU A 34 -10.21 -4.32 -9.55
CA GLU A 34 -11.28 -3.71 -8.75
C GLU A 34 -10.97 -2.24 -8.42
N HIS A 35 -9.70 -1.94 -8.14
CA HIS A 35 -9.23 -0.61 -7.77
C HIS A 35 -8.97 0.30 -8.98
N ASP A 36 -8.45 -0.24 -10.09
CA ASP A 36 -8.04 0.52 -11.27
C ASP A 36 -8.15 -0.32 -12.57
N SER A 37 -9.37 -0.50 -13.05
CA SER A 37 -9.68 -1.29 -14.26
C SER A 37 -9.10 -0.70 -15.56
N LEU A 38 -8.71 0.59 -15.55
CA LEU A 38 -8.19 1.31 -16.71
C LEU A 38 -6.67 1.55 -16.64
N ASN A 39 -5.99 0.95 -15.65
CA ASN A 39 -4.54 1.05 -15.44
C ASN A 39 -4.05 2.52 -15.41
N ARG A 40 -4.84 3.40 -14.78
CA ARG A 40 -4.57 4.83 -14.62
C ARG A 40 -3.46 5.09 -13.62
N TRP A 41 -3.19 4.20 -12.67
CA TRP A 41 -2.14 4.34 -11.65
C TRP A 41 -0.77 4.62 -12.29
N SER A 42 -0.44 3.94 -13.39
CA SER A 42 0.81 4.16 -14.13
C SER A 42 0.99 5.59 -14.65
N ARG A 43 -0.11 6.33 -14.83
CA ARG A 43 -0.16 7.69 -15.40
C ARG A 43 -0.84 8.71 -14.49
N ASN A 44 -0.98 8.39 -13.21
CA ASN A 44 -1.71 9.27 -12.29
C ASN A 44 -0.90 10.54 -11.96
N ASN A 45 -1.64 11.58 -11.62
CA ASN A 45 -1.14 12.77 -10.95
C ASN A 45 -1.93 12.93 -9.64
N PHE A 46 -1.39 12.44 -8.53
CA PHE A 46 -2.01 12.60 -7.23
C PHE A 46 -1.63 13.95 -6.66
N PHE A 47 -2.61 14.83 -6.52
CA PHE A 47 -2.47 16.07 -5.77
C PHE A 47 -3.48 16.06 -4.62
N ILE A 48 -3.03 15.77 -3.40
CA ILE A 48 -3.92 15.49 -2.26
C ILE A 48 -3.47 16.15 -0.97
N HIS A 49 -4.44 16.51 -0.15
CA HIS A 49 -4.21 16.92 1.24
C HIS A 49 -4.49 15.74 2.18
N ILE A 50 -3.48 15.36 2.95
CA ILE A 50 -3.50 14.25 3.91
C ILE A 50 -3.35 14.82 5.32
N GLN A 51 -4.27 14.50 6.22
CA GLN A 51 -4.05 14.67 7.66
C GLN A 51 -3.37 13.42 8.19
N GLU A 52 -2.31 13.59 8.96
CA GLU A 52 -1.46 12.48 9.44
C GLU A 52 -1.29 12.54 10.97
N PRO A 53 -2.37 12.60 11.78
CA PRO A 53 -2.24 12.66 13.24
C PRO A 53 -1.40 11.50 13.75
N ARG A 54 -0.50 11.82 14.69
CA ARG A 54 0.32 10.89 15.46
C ARG A 54 0.19 11.25 16.94
N ILE A 55 0.44 10.29 17.83
CA ILE A 55 0.37 10.51 19.28
C ILE A 55 1.20 11.73 19.71
N ALA A 56 2.43 11.85 19.22
CA ALA A 56 3.33 12.95 19.54
C ALA A 56 3.09 14.24 18.71
N ASN A 57 2.34 14.15 17.60
CA ASN A 57 2.08 15.28 16.71
C ASN A 57 0.67 15.15 16.11
N PRO A 58 -0.37 15.58 16.84
CA PRO A 58 -1.77 15.38 16.44
C PRO A 58 -2.21 16.29 15.28
N HIS A 59 -1.47 17.37 15.00
CA HIS A 59 -1.83 18.35 13.96
C HIS A 59 -0.98 18.23 12.69
N ARG A 60 -0.26 17.10 12.52
CA ARG A 60 0.55 16.87 11.34
C ARG A 60 -0.33 16.71 10.10
N TYR A 61 0.06 17.35 9.01
CA TYR A 61 -0.50 17.15 7.69
C TYR A 61 0.59 17.16 6.61
N SER A 62 0.23 16.60 5.47
CA SER A 62 1.03 16.60 4.25
C SER A 62 0.18 17.05 3.06
N ILE A 63 0.77 17.81 2.16
CA ILE A 63 0.27 17.99 0.79
C ILE A 63 1.20 17.18 -0.11
N LEU A 64 0.63 16.19 -0.79
CA LEU A 64 1.35 15.29 -1.68
C LEU A 64 1.01 15.63 -3.13
N GLU A 65 2.03 15.91 -3.92
CA GLU A 65 2.01 15.93 -5.37
C GLU A 65 2.89 14.76 -5.87
N LEU A 66 2.30 13.79 -6.54
CA LEU A 66 2.98 12.62 -7.06
C LEU A 66 2.52 12.36 -8.49
N ASN A 67 3.43 12.54 -9.45
CA ASN A 67 3.14 12.27 -10.85
C ASN A 67 3.94 11.05 -11.32
N ASN A 68 3.22 9.98 -11.64
CA ASN A 68 3.86 8.73 -12.07
C ASN A 68 4.37 8.76 -13.51
N SER A 69 3.87 9.67 -14.36
CA SER A 69 4.34 9.82 -15.75
C SER A 69 5.63 10.62 -15.86
N SER A 70 5.72 11.77 -15.19
CA SER A 70 6.94 12.58 -15.15
C SER A 70 7.94 12.11 -14.08
N ASN A 71 7.52 11.19 -13.21
CA ASN A 71 8.27 10.72 -12.04
C ASN A 71 8.63 11.85 -11.04
N SER A 72 7.91 12.98 -11.11
CA SER A 72 8.05 14.11 -10.20
C SER A 72 7.29 13.88 -8.90
N PHE A 73 7.78 14.53 -7.85
CA PHE A 73 7.26 14.38 -6.49
C PHE A 73 7.47 15.67 -5.73
N LYS A 74 6.44 16.10 -5.00
CA LYS A 74 6.56 17.15 -4.00
C LYS A 74 5.76 16.76 -2.77
N LEU A 75 6.36 16.98 -1.61
CA LEU A 75 5.73 16.74 -0.32
C LEU A 75 5.93 17.95 0.58
N SER A 76 4.85 18.69 0.80
CA SER A 76 4.84 19.81 1.75
C SER A 76 4.30 19.33 3.09
N ARG A 77 4.96 19.69 4.19
CA ARG A 77 4.63 19.26 5.55
C ARG A 77 4.72 20.41 6.53
N ASN A 78 3.80 20.48 7.48
CA ASN A 78 3.94 21.40 8.59
C ASN A 78 5.05 20.96 9.58
N ARG A 79 5.76 21.96 10.08
CA ARG A 79 6.93 21.90 10.97
C ARG A 79 6.89 23.06 11.94
N ASP A 80 6.21 22.89 13.07
CA ASP A 80 5.92 23.98 14.00
C ASP A 80 5.21 25.15 13.27
N GLN A 81 5.89 26.28 13.11
CA GLN A 81 5.43 27.46 12.36
C GLN A 81 5.80 27.46 10.86
N TYR A 82 6.62 26.51 10.42
CA TYR A 82 7.17 26.43 9.07
C TYR A 82 6.48 25.35 8.23
N ILE A 83 6.68 25.43 6.91
CA ILE A 83 6.38 24.38 5.95
C ILE A 83 7.69 23.89 5.32
N SER A 84 8.00 22.61 5.50
CA SER A 84 9.09 21.97 4.75
C SER A 84 8.55 21.39 3.46
N GLU A 85 9.25 21.59 2.34
CA GLU A 85 8.88 21.06 1.02
C GLU A 85 10.02 20.18 0.49
N HIS A 86 9.72 18.90 0.25
CA HIS A 86 10.66 17.92 -0.31
C HIS A 86 10.31 17.66 -1.77
N ILE A 87 11.21 18.00 -2.69
CA ILE A 87 10.87 18.09 -4.12
C ILE A 87 11.85 17.25 -4.96
N ILE A 88 11.29 16.51 -5.93
CA ILE A 88 11.96 15.91 -7.08
C ILE A 88 11.22 16.42 -8.32
N ASP A 89 11.86 17.25 -9.13
CA ASP A 89 11.24 17.77 -10.35
C ASP A 89 11.21 16.73 -11.49
N SER A 90 10.58 17.07 -12.62
CA SER A 90 10.48 16.19 -13.78
C SER A 90 11.82 15.92 -14.48
N SER A 91 12.85 16.71 -14.21
CA SER A 91 14.21 16.50 -14.69
C SER A 91 15.04 15.63 -13.73
N GLY A 92 14.49 15.28 -12.56
CA GLY A 92 15.14 14.48 -11.54
C GLY A 92 15.98 15.28 -10.55
N ASN A 93 15.95 16.62 -10.59
CA ASN A 93 16.64 17.42 -9.59
C ASN A 93 15.92 17.31 -8.25
N SER A 94 16.71 17.10 -7.18
CA SER A 94 16.19 16.93 -5.83
C SER A 94 16.61 18.11 -4.96
N PHE A 95 15.65 18.74 -4.28
CA PHE A 95 15.92 19.86 -3.37
C PHE A 95 14.88 19.92 -2.25
N VAL A 96 15.19 20.70 -1.22
CA VAL A 96 14.32 20.93 -0.06
C VAL A 96 14.21 22.42 0.20
N LEU A 97 13.00 22.87 0.53
CA LEU A 97 12.71 24.25 0.91
C LEU A 97 12.11 24.28 2.32
N LEU A 98 12.29 25.40 3.01
CA LEU A 98 11.54 25.78 4.22
C LEU A 98 10.88 27.13 3.93
N ASP A 99 9.54 27.18 4.02
CA ASP A 99 8.74 28.35 3.63
C ASP A 99 9.13 28.89 2.25
N GLY A 100 9.31 28.00 1.27
CA GLY A 100 9.68 28.35 -0.10
C GLY A 100 11.15 28.76 -0.32
N ASN A 101 11.99 28.74 0.72
CA ASN A 101 13.39 29.17 0.63
C ASN A 101 14.38 28.03 0.88
N ILE A 102 15.55 28.08 0.24
CA ILE A 102 16.68 27.21 0.58
C ILE A 102 17.27 27.70 1.91
N VAL A 103 17.39 26.80 2.88
CA VAL A 103 17.97 27.09 4.20
C VAL A 103 19.42 26.62 4.24
N THR A 104 20.30 27.46 4.79
CA THR A 104 21.72 27.15 5.03
C THR A 104 22.08 27.04 6.51
N ASP A 105 21.16 27.39 7.41
CA ASP A 105 21.32 27.24 8.85
C ASP A 105 21.28 25.76 9.25
N THR A 106 22.41 25.25 9.73
CA THR A 106 22.57 23.83 10.09
C THR A 106 21.63 23.41 11.23
N VAL A 107 21.30 24.31 12.16
CA VAL A 107 20.39 24.01 13.27
C VAL A 107 18.98 23.76 12.73
N LEU A 108 18.53 24.58 11.77
CA LEU A 108 17.23 24.39 11.13
C LEU A 108 17.21 23.16 10.21
N ILE A 109 18.31 22.92 9.49
CA ILE A 109 18.47 21.73 8.64
C ILE A 109 18.34 20.47 9.48
N ASP A 110 19.05 20.38 10.60
CA ASP A 110 19.02 19.21 11.47
C ASP A 110 17.66 19.05 12.15
N LYS A 111 17.10 20.14 12.70
CA LYS A 111 15.81 20.12 13.41
C LYS A 111 14.66 19.61 12.53
N TYR A 112 14.59 20.10 11.29
CA TYR A 112 13.49 19.75 10.37
C TYR A 112 13.86 18.66 9.37
N GLY A 113 15.10 18.17 9.42
CA GLY A 113 15.65 17.13 8.56
C GLY A 113 15.58 17.51 7.08
N LEU A 114 16.03 18.73 6.76
CA LEU A 114 15.97 19.35 5.43
C LEU A 114 17.07 18.80 4.52
N ASP A 115 16.91 17.54 4.11
CA ASP A 115 17.89 16.81 3.32
C ASP A 115 17.26 16.24 2.03
N ALA A 116 17.80 16.65 0.89
CA ALA A 116 17.36 16.23 -0.44
C ALA A 116 17.60 14.73 -0.71
N PHE A 117 18.53 14.07 -0.01
CA PHE A 117 18.73 12.63 -0.12
C PHE A 117 17.52 11.84 0.41
N ARG A 118 16.70 12.43 1.29
CA ARG A 118 15.49 11.79 1.84
C ARG A 118 14.34 11.74 0.83
N ASN A 119 14.36 12.62 -0.18
CA ASN A 119 13.24 12.80 -1.10
C ASN A 119 12.90 11.52 -1.87
N ILE A 120 13.92 10.73 -2.26
CA ILE A 120 13.67 9.46 -2.96
C ILE A 120 12.97 8.44 -2.07
N GLY A 121 13.34 8.38 -0.78
CA GLY A 121 12.68 7.53 0.20
C GLY A 121 11.23 7.95 0.41
N TYR A 122 10.96 9.25 0.54
CA TYR A 122 9.59 9.76 0.63
C TYR A 122 8.77 9.47 -0.63
N LYS A 123 9.32 9.71 -1.82
CA LYS A 123 8.65 9.39 -3.07
C LYS A 123 8.28 7.90 -3.12
N ASN A 124 9.22 7.02 -2.83
CA ASN A 124 9.02 5.58 -2.88
C ASN A 124 8.00 5.12 -1.83
N PHE A 125 8.02 5.69 -0.62
CA PHE A 125 7.04 5.43 0.43
C PHE A 125 5.62 5.80 -0.01
N TYR A 126 5.39 7.04 -0.43
CA TYR A 126 4.06 7.48 -0.84
C TYR A 126 3.58 6.75 -2.10
N LYS A 127 4.46 6.55 -3.09
CA LYS A 127 4.13 5.79 -4.31
C LYS A 127 3.75 4.35 -3.99
N LEU A 128 4.46 3.67 -3.10
CA LEU A 128 4.12 2.31 -2.71
C LEU A 128 2.80 2.27 -1.96
N LEU A 129 2.68 3.01 -0.84
CA LEU A 129 1.56 2.88 0.09
C LEU A 129 0.24 3.46 -0.44
N TYR A 130 0.28 4.61 -1.12
CA TYR A 130 -0.92 5.22 -1.70
C TYR A 130 -1.31 4.61 -3.04
N GLY A 131 -0.40 3.86 -3.65
CA GLY A 131 -0.66 3.10 -4.86
C GLY A 131 -1.20 1.69 -4.63
N LEU A 132 -1.37 1.23 -3.40
CA LEU A 132 -1.87 -0.12 -3.16
C LEU A 132 -3.30 -0.31 -3.70
N PRO A 133 -3.62 -1.48 -4.30
CA PRO A 133 -2.71 -2.60 -4.62
C PRO A 133 -1.93 -2.43 -5.94
N MET A 134 -2.25 -1.43 -6.78
CA MET A 134 -1.66 -1.21 -8.11
C MET A 134 -0.12 -1.09 -8.10
N SER A 135 0.45 -0.43 -7.09
CA SER A 135 1.90 -0.25 -6.93
C SER A 135 2.66 -1.57 -6.82
N LEU A 136 2.00 -2.64 -6.36
CA LEU A 136 2.63 -3.94 -6.18
C LEU A 136 2.94 -4.65 -7.49
N LYS A 137 2.21 -4.36 -8.56
CA LYS A 137 2.37 -5.00 -9.87
C LYS A 137 3.84 -5.11 -10.30
N ASP A 138 4.61 -4.07 -10.03
CA ASP A 138 6.02 -3.97 -10.40
C ASP A 138 6.97 -4.01 -9.19
N SER A 139 6.48 -4.01 -7.96
CA SER A 139 7.31 -3.91 -6.75
C SER A 139 7.46 -5.20 -5.94
N TYR A 140 6.59 -6.21 -6.11
CA TYR A 140 6.81 -7.51 -5.47
C TYR A 140 7.85 -8.34 -6.24
N LYS A 141 8.69 -9.06 -5.50
CA LYS A 141 9.67 -10.04 -6.01
C LYS A 141 9.00 -11.40 -6.17
N GLU A 142 8.35 -11.88 -5.11
CA GLU A 142 7.66 -13.16 -5.10
C GLU A 142 6.50 -13.20 -4.11
N ILE A 143 5.52 -14.06 -4.39
CA ILE A 143 4.46 -14.43 -3.44
C ILE A 143 4.89 -15.72 -2.77
N ILE A 144 5.03 -15.68 -1.45
CA ILE A 144 5.55 -16.75 -0.61
C ILE A 144 4.43 -17.75 -0.30
N ASN A 145 3.26 -17.25 0.10
CA ASN A 145 2.12 -18.07 0.50
C ASN A 145 0.81 -17.33 0.23
N THR A 146 -0.27 -18.10 0.04
CA THR A 146 -1.63 -17.55 -0.06
C THR A 146 -2.60 -18.45 0.70
N SER A 147 -3.35 -17.84 1.61
CA SER A 147 -4.33 -18.53 2.46
C SER A 147 -5.57 -17.67 2.66
N VAL A 148 -6.52 -18.15 3.47
CA VAL A 148 -7.69 -17.39 3.91
C VAL A 148 -7.57 -17.14 5.41
N SER A 149 -7.85 -15.92 5.83
CA SER A 149 -7.91 -15.55 7.24
C SER A 149 -8.98 -14.50 7.47
N ILE A 150 -9.41 -14.35 8.72
CA ILE A 150 -10.22 -13.20 9.13
C ILE A 150 -9.27 -12.02 9.37
N PHE A 151 -9.55 -10.87 8.77
CA PHE A 151 -8.84 -9.62 9.01
C PHE A 151 -9.85 -8.49 9.15
N ASN A 152 -9.81 -7.80 10.31
CA ASN A 152 -10.78 -6.76 10.67
C ASN A 152 -12.24 -7.23 10.50
N GLU A 153 -12.58 -8.36 11.12
CA GLU A 153 -13.91 -8.98 11.11
C GLU A 153 -14.41 -9.45 9.72
N GLU A 154 -13.56 -9.41 8.69
CA GLU A 154 -13.90 -9.80 7.32
C GLU A 154 -13.06 -10.98 6.81
N GLU A 155 -13.69 -11.93 6.11
CA GLU A 155 -12.97 -13.03 5.47
C GLU A 155 -12.15 -12.51 4.27
N CYS A 156 -10.82 -12.64 4.37
CA CYS A 156 -9.87 -12.13 3.40
C CYS A 156 -8.98 -13.23 2.83
N TYR A 157 -8.54 -13.03 1.58
CA TYR A 157 -7.32 -13.65 1.10
C TYR A 157 -6.14 -12.99 1.80
N LYS A 158 -5.29 -13.82 2.41
CA LYS A 158 -4.01 -13.42 3.00
C LYS A 158 -2.90 -13.77 2.02
N ILE A 159 -2.17 -12.77 1.52
CA ILE A 159 -1.06 -12.96 0.57
C ILE A 159 0.24 -12.53 1.24
N GLU A 160 1.12 -13.47 1.50
CA GLU A 160 2.46 -13.22 2.04
C GLU A 160 3.43 -13.04 0.87
N MET A 161 4.22 -11.97 0.87
CA MET A 161 5.11 -11.62 -0.25
C MET A 161 6.41 -10.95 0.19
N GLU A 162 7.40 -11.05 -0.69
CA GLU A 162 8.66 -10.30 -0.60
C GLU A 162 8.66 -9.18 -1.66
N LEU A 163 9.05 -7.96 -1.29
CA LEU A 163 9.25 -6.84 -2.20
C LEU A 163 10.67 -6.81 -2.77
N LYS A 164 10.82 -6.24 -3.96
CA LYS A 164 12.13 -6.07 -4.64
C LYS A 164 13.06 -5.15 -3.83
N ASP A 165 12.52 -4.03 -3.38
CA ASP A 165 13.25 -2.98 -2.66
C ASP A 165 12.75 -2.82 -1.23
N THR A 166 13.66 -2.52 -0.31
CA THR A 166 13.32 -2.19 1.08
C THR A 166 12.89 -0.73 1.15
N VAL A 167 11.58 -0.46 1.06
CA VAL A 167 11.04 0.89 1.32
C VAL A 167 10.81 1.10 2.82
N ILE A 168 10.22 0.10 3.48
CA ILE A 168 10.04 0.04 4.93
C ILE A 168 10.59 -1.31 5.40
N SER A 169 10.01 -2.40 4.87
CA SER A 169 10.53 -3.75 4.93
C SER A 169 10.31 -4.45 3.59
N LYS A 170 11.03 -5.56 3.35
CA LYS A 170 10.78 -6.46 2.23
C LYS A 170 9.58 -7.38 2.46
N ASN A 171 9.26 -7.71 3.71
CA ASN A 171 8.27 -8.74 4.01
C ASN A 171 6.92 -8.10 4.31
N TRP A 172 5.95 -8.39 3.45
CA TRP A 172 4.61 -7.81 3.52
C TRP A 172 3.55 -8.91 3.50
N ILE A 173 2.46 -8.67 4.22
CA ILE A 173 1.25 -9.49 4.17
C ILE A 173 0.11 -8.59 3.73
N LEU A 174 -0.56 -8.95 2.64
CA LEU A 174 -1.75 -8.26 2.14
C LEU A 174 -3.01 -8.99 2.57
N TYR A 175 -4.03 -8.21 2.91
CA TYR A 175 -5.38 -8.70 3.18
C TYR A 175 -6.33 -8.14 2.12
N ILE A 176 -6.91 -9.02 1.30
CA ILE A 176 -7.85 -8.65 0.24
C ILE A 176 -9.20 -9.30 0.53
N SER A 177 -10.25 -8.49 0.58
CA SER A 177 -11.62 -8.95 0.80
C SER A 177 -12.03 -10.02 -0.21
N LYS A 178 -12.57 -11.15 0.26
CA LYS A 178 -13.15 -12.17 -0.63
C LYS A 178 -14.48 -11.73 -1.22
N SER A 179 -15.18 -10.81 -0.57
CA SER A 179 -16.53 -10.37 -0.99
C SER A 179 -16.49 -9.40 -2.17
N ASN A 180 -15.46 -8.55 -2.23
CA ASN A 180 -15.41 -7.45 -3.20
C ASN A 180 -14.03 -7.19 -3.80
N MET A 181 -13.01 -8.01 -3.50
CA MET A 181 -11.64 -7.87 -4.01
C MET A 181 -10.92 -6.56 -3.65
N ARG A 182 -11.43 -5.77 -2.69
CA ARG A 182 -10.73 -4.58 -2.20
C ARG A 182 -9.67 -4.94 -1.18
N ILE A 183 -8.56 -4.22 -1.21
CA ILE A 183 -7.55 -4.33 -0.16
C ILE A 183 -8.10 -3.77 1.17
N LYS A 184 -7.94 -4.55 2.24
CA LYS A 184 -8.45 -4.26 3.60
C LYS A 184 -7.36 -3.85 4.58
N GLY A 185 -6.11 -4.20 4.29
CA GLY A 185 -4.98 -3.81 5.11
C GLY A 185 -3.71 -4.48 4.67
N VAL A 186 -2.62 -4.11 5.35
CA VAL A 186 -1.30 -4.71 5.19
C VAL A 186 -0.63 -4.89 6.53
N GLU A 187 0.21 -5.90 6.65
CA GLU A 187 1.22 -6.00 7.72
C GLU A 187 2.61 -5.90 7.10
N ILE A 188 3.47 -5.13 7.75
CA ILE A 188 4.86 -4.88 7.34
C ILE A 188 5.74 -5.51 8.40
N ILE A 189 6.44 -6.59 8.05
CA ILE A 189 7.19 -7.42 9.01
C ILE A 189 8.66 -7.08 8.91
N PHE A 190 9.31 -6.70 10.00
CA PHE A 190 10.78 -6.54 10.02
C PHE A 190 11.44 -7.90 10.32
N PRO A 191 12.24 -8.50 9.41
CA PRO A 191 12.79 -9.83 9.63
C PRO A 191 13.66 -9.97 10.88
N GLU A 192 14.41 -8.92 11.21
CA GLU A 192 15.28 -8.88 12.40
C GLU A 192 14.47 -8.73 13.69
N LYS A 193 13.26 -8.18 13.60
CA LYS A 193 12.37 -7.90 14.73
C LYS A 193 10.91 -8.10 14.34
N PRO A 194 10.45 -9.34 14.15
CA PRO A 194 9.13 -9.61 13.59
C PRO A 194 7.98 -9.02 14.41
N ASP A 195 8.15 -8.87 15.72
CA ASP A 195 7.15 -8.32 16.63
C ASP A 195 7.08 -6.77 16.60
N GLU A 196 8.12 -6.09 16.10
CA GLU A 196 8.14 -4.60 15.98
C GLU A 196 7.57 -4.12 14.63
N GLY A 197 6.85 -4.99 13.90
CA GLY A 197 6.21 -4.65 12.64
C GLY A 197 5.09 -3.62 12.76
N GLU A 198 4.53 -3.26 11.61
CA GLU A 198 3.37 -2.37 11.51
C GLU A 198 2.18 -3.13 10.93
N ARG A 199 0.98 -2.89 11.47
CA ARG A 199 -0.29 -3.31 10.89
C ARG A 199 -1.07 -2.06 10.47
N ILE A 200 -1.51 -2.03 9.22
CA ILE A 200 -2.29 -0.91 8.68
C ILE A 200 -3.68 -1.42 8.30
N TYR A 201 -4.71 -0.86 8.91
CA TYR A 201 -6.10 -1.08 8.54
C TYR A 201 -6.57 -0.03 7.54
N PHE A 202 -7.25 -0.47 6.49
CA PHE A 202 -7.81 0.41 5.48
C PHE A 202 -9.31 0.57 5.66
N ASP A 203 -9.74 1.82 5.72
CA ASP A 203 -11.14 2.19 5.84
C ASP A 203 -11.53 3.32 4.88
N GLU A 204 -12.80 3.31 4.51
CA GLU A 204 -13.41 4.13 3.47
C GLU A 204 -12.70 4.06 2.10
N ILE A 205 -13.42 4.46 1.05
CA ILE A 205 -12.86 4.55 -0.29
C ILE A 205 -13.00 5.98 -0.78
N ILE A 206 -11.92 6.52 -1.33
CA ILE A 206 -11.93 7.74 -2.13
C ILE A 206 -11.56 7.39 -3.57
N ILE A 207 -12.18 8.11 -4.51
CA ILE A 207 -11.88 7.99 -5.94
C ILE A 207 -11.07 9.21 -6.34
N ILE A 208 -9.86 8.99 -6.84
CA ILE A 208 -8.93 10.04 -7.28
C ILE A 208 -8.54 9.72 -8.71
N ASN A 209 -8.83 10.63 -9.64
CA ASN A 209 -8.61 10.39 -11.07
C ASN A 209 -9.22 9.08 -11.60
N GLY A 210 -10.32 8.61 -10.99
CA GLY A 210 -11.00 7.36 -11.32
C GLY A 210 -10.35 6.08 -10.77
N ILE A 211 -9.37 6.21 -9.88
CA ILE A 211 -8.76 5.10 -9.15
C ILE A 211 -9.35 5.05 -7.76
N LYS A 212 -9.83 3.88 -7.32
CA LYS A 212 -10.32 3.68 -5.95
C LYS A 212 -9.13 3.38 -5.04
N ILE A 213 -8.96 4.11 -3.95
CA ILE A 213 -7.94 3.82 -2.93
C ILE A 213 -8.53 3.93 -1.53
N PRO A 214 -7.91 3.30 -0.52
CA PRO A 214 -8.21 3.58 0.87
C PRO A 214 -8.13 5.07 1.15
N ARG A 215 -9.20 5.64 1.70
CA ARG A 215 -9.20 7.03 2.16
C ARG A 215 -8.47 7.16 3.49
N ILE A 216 -8.66 6.17 4.37
CA ILE A 216 -8.13 6.14 5.73
C ILE A 216 -7.19 4.96 5.89
N ARG A 217 -6.04 5.20 6.54
CA ARG A 217 -5.03 4.20 6.90
C ARG A 217 -4.76 4.31 8.39
N HIS A 218 -5.25 3.37 9.20
CA HIS A 218 -4.97 3.33 10.63
C HIS A 218 -3.72 2.51 10.88
N TRP A 219 -2.71 3.13 11.46
CA TRP A 219 -1.43 2.51 11.78
C TRP A 219 -1.47 1.96 13.20
N HIS A 220 -1.09 0.71 13.36
CA HIS A 220 -1.02 -0.01 14.63
C HIS A 220 0.29 -0.77 14.73
N LEU A 221 0.83 -0.90 15.94
CA LEU A 221 1.94 -1.81 16.19
C LEU A 221 1.49 -3.26 16.00
N LEU A 222 2.34 -4.08 15.38
CA LEU A 222 1.96 -5.44 15.03
C LEU A 222 1.82 -6.37 16.25
N ASN A 223 2.68 -6.20 17.27
CA ASN A 223 2.72 -7.05 18.46
C ASN A 223 1.45 -7.00 19.32
N ASP A 224 0.93 -5.80 19.59
CA ASP A 224 -0.15 -5.58 20.56
C ASP A 224 -1.36 -4.86 19.95
N ASN A 225 -1.28 -4.52 18.66
CA ASN A 225 -2.31 -3.80 17.93
C ASN A 225 -2.62 -2.41 18.51
N SER A 226 -1.70 -1.81 19.28
CA SER A 226 -1.86 -0.46 19.80
C SER A 226 -1.82 0.56 18.67
N TYR A 227 -2.65 1.60 18.78
CA TYR A 227 -2.76 2.65 17.78
C TYR A 227 -1.51 3.54 17.75
N SER A 228 -0.95 3.77 16.57
CA SER A 228 0.23 4.61 16.34
C SER A 228 -0.10 5.91 15.60
N GLY A 229 -1.16 5.92 14.79
CA GLY A 229 -1.54 7.08 14.00
C GLY A 229 -2.56 6.78 12.91
N THR A 230 -2.91 7.81 12.15
CA THR A 230 -3.80 7.66 11.00
C THR A 230 -3.34 8.55 9.86
N ASP A 231 -3.48 8.08 8.64
CA ASP A 231 -3.43 8.93 7.45
C ASP A 231 -4.83 9.03 6.85
N LEU A 232 -5.34 10.24 6.75
CA LEU A 232 -6.67 10.55 6.25
C LEU A 232 -6.57 11.48 5.05
N ILE A 233 -6.99 11.01 3.89
CA ILE A 233 -7.11 11.87 2.70
C ILE A 233 -8.35 12.75 2.86
N ILE A 234 -8.11 14.06 3.02
CA ILE A 234 -9.17 15.06 3.22
C ILE A 234 -9.84 15.39 1.89
N LYS A 235 -9.02 15.68 0.87
CA LYS A 235 -9.49 16.05 -0.47
C LYS A 235 -8.40 15.86 -1.52
N GLU A 236 -8.85 15.64 -2.74
CA GLU A 236 -8.09 15.94 -3.95
C GLU A 236 -8.00 17.47 -4.09
N LEU A 237 -6.82 17.93 -4.49
CA LEU A 237 -6.54 19.32 -4.79
C LEU A 237 -6.54 19.49 -6.30
N SER A 238 -6.86 20.71 -6.74
CA SER A 238 -6.70 21.15 -8.12
C SER A 238 -5.60 22.19 -8.16
N ASP A 239 -4.85 22.18 -9.26
CA ASP A 239 -3.96 23.28 -9.62
C ASP A 239 -4.73 24.59 -9.83
#